data_AF-A0A494G8Q0-F1
#
_entry.id   AF-A0A494G8Q0-F1
#
_cell.length_a   1.000
_cell.length_b   1.000
_cell.length_c   1.000
_cell.angle_alpha   90.00
_cell.angle_beta   90.00
_cell.angle_gamma   90.00
#
_symmetry.space_group_name_H-M   'P 1'
#
loop_
_entity.id
_entity.type
_entity.pdbx_description
1 polymer ?
#
loop_
_entity_poly.entity_id
_entity_poly.type
_entity_poly.pdbx_seq_one_letter_code
_entity_poly.pdbx_strand_id
1 'polypeptide(L)'
;MVSYNAAEGELLCWLFCVTIFYFLFPKNVFRQEKFSEDGGNDRVKYGLSSMQGWRATMEDAHATIPDLDTSTSFFGVYDGHGGKVVAKFCAKYLHQQVLKHEAYLHGDIGTSVQKAFFRLIA
;
A
#
# COMPACT_ATOMS: atom_id res chain seq x y z
N MET A 1 6.53 0.32 -4.55
CA MET A 1 5.37 -0.49 -5.00
C MET A 1 5.34 -0.41 -6.51
N VAL A 2 5.29 -1.53 -7.23
CA VAL A 2 5.24 -1.51 -8.70
C VAL A 2 3.81 -1.11 -9.09
N SER A 3 3.66 0.02 -9.77
CA SER A 3 2.39 0.43 -10.37
C SER A 3 2.51 0.30 -11.87
N TYR A 4 1.62 -0.49 -12.49
CA TYR A 4 1.59 -0.74 -13.92
C TYR A 4 0.75 0.34 -14.60
N ASN A 5 1.37 1.17 -15.43
CA ASN A 5 0.65 2.14 -16.25
C ASN A 5 0.36 1.51 -17.63
N ALA A 6 -0.90 1.11 -17.83
CA ALA A 6 -1.37 0.42 -19.04
C ALA A 6 -1.36 1.28 -20.31
N ALA A 7 -1.06 2.58 -20.21
CA ALA A 7 -1.08 3.50 -21.35
C ALA A 7 0.20 3.47 -22.21
N GLU A 8 1.34 3.03 -21.67
CA GLU A 8 2.65 3.23 -22.34
C GLU A 8 3.47 1.96 -22.54
N GLY A 9 3.03 0.78 -22.06
CA GLY A 9 3.74 -0.49 -22.30
C GLY A 9 5.18 -0.57 -21.76
N GLU A 10 5.63 0.46 -21.04
CA GLU A 10 6.96 0.56 -20.46
C GLU A 10 6.93 0.11 -18.99
N LEU A 11 7.73 -0.90 -18.68
CA LEU A 11 7.93 -1.41 -17.33
C LEU A 11 8.87 -0.44 -16.58
N LEU A 12 8.35 0.69 -16.13
CA LEU A 12 9.11 1.66 -15.34
C LEU A 12 9.37 1.13 -13.93
N CYS A 13 10.39 0.28 -13.82
CA CYS A 13 11.10 0.05 -12.58
C CYS A 13 11.77 1.38 -12.21
N TRP A 14 11.24 2.08 -11.21
CA TRP A 14 11.96 3.16 -10.53
C TRP A 14 13.11 2.54 -9.71
N LEU A 15 14.08 1.94 -10.40
CA LEU A 15 15.42 1.82 -9.89
C LEU A 15 15.93 3.25 -9.78
N PHE A 16 16.29 3.69 -8.58
CA PHE A 16 16.99 4.94 -8.36
C PHE A 16 18.27 4.95 -9.22
N CYS A 17 18.17 5.44 -10.45
CA CYS A 17 19.33 5.79 -11.25
C CYS A 17 19.93 7.04 -10.62
N VAL A 18 21.12 6.89 -10.05
CA VAL A 18 21.97 8.02 -9.70
C VAL A 18 22.39 8.70 -11.00
N THR A 19 21.53 9.56 -11.52
CA THR A 19 21.97 10.68 -12.37
C THR A 19 21.51 11.93 -11.65
N ILE A 20 22.44 12.51 -10.90
CA ILE A 20 22.31 13.82 -10.27
C ILE A 20 22.21 14.84 -11.40
N PHE A 21 21.00 15.06 -11.91
CA PHE A 21 20.64 16.40 -12.34
C PHE A 21 20.40 17.17 -11.06
N TYR A 22 21.23 18.19 -10.82
CA TYR A 22 21.04 19.21 -9.80
C TYR A 22 19.77 20.02 -10.12
N PHE A 23 18.60 19.39 -10.10
CA PHE A 23 17.39 20.13 -9.79
C PHE A 23 17.56 20.56 -8.34
N LEU A 24 17.81 21.85 -8.19
CA LEU A 24 17.91 22.57 -6.93
C LEU A 24 16.52 22.56 -6.26
N PHE A 25 16.01 21.38 -5.89
CA PHE A 25 14.83 21.31 -5.06
C PHE A 25 15.21 21.89 -3.70
N PRO A 26 14.55 22.96 -3.25
CA PRO A 26 14.90 23.59 -2.00
C PRO A 26 14.78 22.57 -0.86
N LYS A 27 15.84 22.38 -0.08
CA LYS A 27 15.85 21.46 1.08
C LYS A 27 14.71 21.73 2.07
N ASN A 28 14.13 22.93 2.02
CA ASN A 28 12.98 23.36 2.83
C ASN A 28 11.65 22.72 2.41
N VAL A 29 11.60 21.92 1.32
CA VAL A 29 10.40 21.23 0.83
C VAL A 29 10.46 19.71 1.09
N PHE A 30 11.63 19.16 1.38
CA PHE A 30 11.79 17.72 1.64
C PHE A 30 11.36 17.36 3.07
N ARG A 31 10.24 16.64 3.22
CA ARG A 31 9.84 16.09 4.53
C ARG A 31 10.54 14.77 4.80
N GLN A 32 11.40 14.79 5.80
CA GLN A 32 12.10 13.62 6.37
C GLN A 32 11.36 12.98 7.53
N GLU A 33 10.24 13.56 7.97
CA GLU A 33 9.40 12.98 9.02
C GLU A 33 8.98 11.58 8.58
N LYS A 34 9.40 10.59 9.37
CA LYS A 34 9.03 9.20 9.19
C LYS A 34 7.90 8.88 10.15
N PHE A 35 6.85 8.29 9.63
CA PHE A 35 5.90 7.56 10.46
C PHE A 35 6.33 6.10 10.46
N SER A 36 6.83 5.63 11.59
CA SER A 36 7.29 4.26 11.78
C SER A 36 6.43 3.57 12.82
N GLU A 37 6.11 2.32 12.58
CA GLU A 37 5.36 1.47 13.50
C GLU A 37 5.95 0.06 13.42
N ASP A 38 6.03 -0.61 14.54
CA ASP A 38 6.43 -2.02 14.64
C ASP A 38 5.51 -2.74 15.62
N GLY A 39 5.45 -4.05 15.49
CA GLY A 39 4.58 -4.87 16.32
C GLY A 39 4.53 -6.32 15.89
N GLY A 40 3.50 -7.01 16.35
CA GLY A 40 3.22 -8.38 15.96
C GLY A 40 2.56 -9.17 17.07
N ASN A 41 2.29 -10.44 16.77
CA ASN A 41 1.69 -11.42 17.67
C ASN A 41 2.63 -12.62 17.82
N ASP A 42 2.10 -13.78 18.22
CA ASP A 42 2.85 -15.02 18.38
C ASP A 42 3.23 -15.67 17.04
N ARG A 43 2.58 -15.25 15.94
CA ARG A 43 2.73 -15.84 14.60
C ARG A 43 3.63 -15.01 13.70
N VAL A 44 3.53 -13.68 13.77
CA VAL A 44 4.22 -12.74 12.89
C VAL A 44 4.74 -11.53 13.67
N LYS A 45 5.89 -11.00 13.24
CA LYS A 45 6.40 -9.68 13.62
C LYS A 45 6.45 -8.79 12.38
N TYR A 46 6.20 -7.50 12.54
CA TYR A 46 6.24 -6.53 11.45
C TYR A 46 6.92 -5.24 11.86
N GLY A 47 7.42 -4.53 10.86
CA GLY A 47 7.85 -3.14 10.95
C GLY A 47 7.47 -2.43 9.66
N LEU A 48 7.02 -1.19 9.77
CA LEU A 48 6.67 -0.33 8.65
C LEU A 48 7.22 1.06 8.87
N SER A 49 7.52 1.74 7.76
CA SER A 49 7.90 3.14 7.78
C SER A 49 7.37 3.81 6.52
N SER A 50 6.80 5.01 6.68
CA SER A 50 6.35 5.86 5.58
C SER A 50 6.95 7.26 5.71
N MET A 51 7.18 7.93 4.58
CA MET A 51 7.81 9.25 4.50
C MET A 51 7.33 9.98 3.25
N GLN A 52 6.90 11.24 3.40
CA GLN A 52 6.38 12.04 2.29
C GLN A 52 7.45 12.41 1.26
N GLY A 53 8.67 12.68 1.71
CA GLY A 53 9.78 13.07 0.85
C GLY A 53 9.52 14.41 0.14
N TRP A 54 9.72 14.44 -1.18
CA TRP A 54 9.64 15.66 -2.00
C TRP A 54 8.22 15.99 -2.50
N ARG A 55 7.25 15.10 -2.28
CA ARG A 55 5.88 15.31 -2.76
C ARG A 55 5.18 16.38 -1.92
N ALA A 56 4.25 17.12 -2.51
CA ALA A 56 3.48 18.15 -1.80
C ALA A 56 2.56 17.55 -0.72
N THR A 57 2.01 16.36 -0.98
CA THR A 57 1.15 15.64 -0.03
C THR A 57 1.57 14.16 0.07
N MET A 58 1.31 13.56 1.22
CA MET A 58 1.44 12.12 1.46
C MET A 58 0.15 11.42 1.01
N GLU A 59 0.20 10.75 -0.14
CA GLU A 59 -0.96 10.06 -0.73
C GLU A 59 -1.01 8.57 -0.39
N ASP A 60 0.11 7.97 0.02
CA ASP A 60 0.14 6.56 0.43
C ASP A 60 -0.66 6.30 1.71
N ALA A 61 -1.14 5.07 1.81
CA ALA A 61 -1.73 4.50 3.01
C ALA A 61 -1.20 3.07 3.22
N HIS A 62 -1.39 2.54 4.43
CA HIS A 62 -1.07 1.15 4.72
C HIS A 62 -2.16 0.54 5.61
N ALA A 63 -2.26 -0.78 5.59
CA ALA A 63 -3.07 -1.59 6.48
C ALA A 63 -2.20 -2.66 7.11
N THR A 64 -2.19 -2.73 8.43
CA THR A 64 -1.43 -3.71 9.19
C THR A 64 -2.36 -4.41 10.17
N ILE A 65 -2.76 -5.64 9.84
CA ILE A 65 -3.72 -6.43 10.61
C ILE A 65 -3.09 -7.80 10.92
N PRO A 66 -2.25 -7.91 11.96
CA PRO A 66 -1.61 -9.18 12.35
C PRO A 66 -2.61 -10.28 12.69
N ASP A 67 -3.77 -9.90 13.22
CA ASP A 67 -4.88 -10.79 13.57
C ASP A 67 -6.07 -10.50 12.66
N LEU A 68 -5.97 -10.91 11.39
CA LEU A 68 -7.09 -10.82 10.45
C LEU A 68 -8.16 -11.85 10.82
N ASP A 69 -7.72 -13.08 11.12
CA ASP A 69 -8.51 -14.14 11.72
C ASP A 69 -7.64 -15.08 12.59
N THR A 70 -8.20 -16.25 12.95
CA THR A 70 -7.55 -17.28 13.77
C THR A 70 -6.29 -17.88 13.17
N SER A 71 -6.04 -17.69 11.87
CA SER A 71 -4.94 -18.30 11.11
C SER A 71 -4.20 -17.36 10.16
N THR A 72 -4.73 -16.16 9.87
CA THR A 72 -4.19 -15.28 8.85
C THR A 72 -3.89 -13.87 9.37
N SER A 73 -3.01 -13.20 8.64
CA SER A 73 -2.62 -11.81 8.84
C SER A 73 -2.75 -11.06 7.51
N PHE A 74 -3.10 -9.79 7.56
CA PHE A 74 -3.21 -8.93 6.37
C PHE A 74 -2.26 -7.75 6.46
N PHE A 75 -1.47 -7.54 5.41
CA PHE A 75 -0.61 -6.37 5.25
C PHE A 75 -0.79 -5.81 3.86
N GLY A 76 -1.10 -4.52 3.76
CA GLY A 76 -1.33 -3.83 2.51
C GLY A 76 -0.64 -2.47 2.49
N VAL A 77 0.00 -2.14 1.37
CA VAL A 77 0.50 -0.79 1.07
C VAL A 77 -0.31 -0.29 -0.12
N TYR A 78 -0.67 0.98 -0.12
CA TYR A 78 -1.51 1.58 -1.16
C TYR A 78 -0.88 2.90 -1.57
N ASP A 79 -0.45 2.98 -2.83
CA ASP A 79 0.10 4.19 -3.44
C ASP A 79 -1.05 5.00 -4.05
N GLY A 80 -1.34 6.17 -3.47
CA GLY A 80 -2.38 7.07 -3.98
C GLY A 80 -1.86 7.91 -5.14
N HIS A 81 -2.69 8.09 -6.17
CA HIS A 81 -2.38 8.98 -7.28
C HIS A 81 -3.58 9.88 -7.59
N GLY A 82 -3.37 11.19 -7.59
CA GLY A 82 -4.46 12.16 -7.77
C GLY A 82 -5.29 12.37 -6.49
N GLY A 83 -4.74 11.98 -5.34
CA GLY A 83 -5.34 12.18 -4.03
C GLY A 83 -5.32 10.93 -3.14
N LYS A 84 -5.23 11.17 -1.82
CA LYS A 84 -5.12 10.13 -0.78
C LYS A 84 -6.41 9.35 -0.47
N VAL A 85 -7.54 9.73 -1.05
CA VAL A 85 -8.87 9.25 -0.63
C VAL A 85 -9.02 7.75 -0.91
N VAL A 86 -8.69 7.31 -2.14
CA VAL A 86 -8.83 5.91 -2.54
C VAL A 86 -7.83 5.03 -1.79
N ALA A 87 -6.56 5.45 -1.67
CA ALA A 87 -5.56 4.71 -0.91
C ALA A 87 -5.99 4.49 0.55
N LYS A 88 -6.48 5.54 1.24
CA LYS A 88 -7.01 5.41 2.60
C LYS A 88 -8.27 4.55 2.69
N PHE A 89 -9.15 4.63 1.69
CA PHE A 89 -10.34 3.80 1.62
C PHE A 89 -9.97 2.32 1.49
N CYS A 90 -9.06 1.98 0.58
CA CYS A 90 -8.57 0.61 0.41
C CYS A 90 -7.88 0.08 1.67
N ALA A 91 -7.02 0.87 2.30
CA ALA A 91 -6.40 0.50 3.58
C ALA A 91 -7.42 0.17 4.67
N LYS A 92 -8.52 0.92 4.71
CA LYS A 92 -9.57 0.74 5.73
C LYS A 92 -10.49 -0.45 5.44
N TYR A 93 -10.79 -0.76 4.18
CA TYR A 93 -11.90 -1.66 3.84
C TYR A 93 -11.52 -2.91 3.04
N LEU A 94 -10.37 -2.97 2.36
CA LEU A 94 -10.04 -4.09 1.47
C LEU A 94 -10.00 -5.43 2.22
N HIS A 95 -9.25 -5.48 3.31
CA HIS A 95 -9.14 -6.68 4.16
C HIS A 95 -10.51 -7.16 4.68
N GLN A 96 -11.44 -6.25 4.96
CA GLN A 96 -12.79 -6.60 5.38
C GLN A 96 -13.62 -7.21 4.25
N GLN A 97 -13.43 -6.76 3.01
CA GLN A 97 -14.13 -7.34 1.86
C GLN A 97 -13.58 -8.72 1.50
N VAL A 98 -12.27 -8.93 1.68
CA VAL A 98 -11.64 -10.26 1.55
C VAL A 98 -12.30 -11.25 2.51
N LEU A 99 -12.43 -10.89 3.79
CA LEU A 99 -13.05 -11.79 4.77
C LEU A 99 -14.54 -12.07 4.50
N LYS A 100 -15.25 -11.11 3.89
CA LYS A 100 -16.69 -11.24 3.60
C LYS A 100 -17.00 -12.12 2.39
N HIS A 101 -16.03 -12.38 1.53
CA HIS A 101 -16.28 -13.12 0.29
C HIS A 101 -16.38 -14.63 0.55
N GLU A 102 -17.33 -15.31 -0.08
CA GLU A 102 -17.56 -16.75 0.10
C GLU A 102 -16.34 -17.60 -0.25
N ALA A 103 -15.55 -17.20 -1.24
CA ALA A 103 -14.30 -17.88 -1.61
C ALA A 103 -13.32 -17.97 -0.43
N TYR A 104 -13.29 -16.95 0.44
CA TYR A 104 -12.44 -16.97 1.64
C TYR A 104 -12.84 -18.07 2.61
N LEU A 105 -14.15 -18.27 2.80
CA LEU A 105 -14.70 -19.31 3.68
C LEU A 105 -14.36 -20.72 3.19
N HIS A 106 -14.21 -20.88 1.87
CA HIS A 106 -13.79 -22.15 1.25
C HIS A 106 -12.27 -22.30 1.16
N GLY A 107 -11.50 -21.36 1.72
CA GLY A 107 -10.03 -21.36 1.67
C GLY A 107 -9.43 -20.83 0.37
N ASP A 108 -10.23 -20.39 -0.59
CA ASP A 108 -9.77 -19.73 -1.81
C ASP A 108 -9.56 -18.23 -1.58
N ILE A 109 -8.41 -17.94 -0.94
CA ILE A 109 -7.97 -16.58 -0.65
C ILE A 109 -7.71 -15.80 -1.94
N GLY A 110 -7.17 -16.45 -2.98
CA GLY A 110 -6.82 -15.79 -4.25
C GLY A 110 -8.05 -15.19 -4.93
N THR A 111 -9.10 -16.00 -5.10
CA THR A 111 -10.38 -15.52 -5.65
C THR A 111 -11.03 -14.50 -4.73
N SER A 112 -10.98 -14.70 -3.41
CA SER A 112 -11.51 -13.72 -2.46
C SER A 112 -10.88 -12.33 -2.63
N VAL A 113 -9.56 -12.26 -2.69
CA VAL A 113 -8.82 -10.99 -2.89
C VAL A 113 -9.16 -10.36 -4.22
N GLN A 114 -9.20 -11.15 -5.30
CA GLN A 114 -9.56 -10.65 -6.62
C GLN A 114 -10.99 -10.05 -6.62
N LYS A 115 -11.96 -10.76 -6.05
CA LYS A 115 -13.36 -10.30 -6.00
C LYS A 115 -13.53 -9.10 -5.06
N ALA A 116 -12.83 -9.08 -3.93
CA ALA A 116 -12.80 -7.94 -3.02
C ALA A 116 -12.24 -6.68 -3.69
N PHE A 117 -11.17 -6.83 -4.50
CA PHE A 117 -10.59 -5.74 -5.28
C PHE A 117 -11.61 -5.18 -6.29
N PHE A 118 -12.19 -6.05 -7.12
CA PHE A 118 -13.21 -5.62 -8.10
C PHE A 118 -14.43 -4.98 -7.43
N ARG A 119 -14.84 -5.44 -6.25
CA ARG A 119 -15.97 -4.84 -5.53
C ARG A 119 -15.71 -3.43 -5.01
N LEU A 120 -14.46 -3.09 -4.68
CA LEU A 120 -14.10 -1.82 -4.07
C LEU A 120 -13.59 -0.77 -5.06
N ILE A 121 -12.96 -1.21 -6.14
CA ILE A 121 -12.14 -0.36 -7.01
C ILE A 121 -12.59 -0.40 -8.48
N ALA A 122 -13.40 -1.38 -8.89
CA ALA A 122 -13.95 -1.48 -10.25
C ALA A 122 -15.46 -1.18 -10.27
#